data_AF-A0A356HXS4-F1
#
_entry.id   AF-A0A356HXS4-F1
#
_cell.length_a   1.000
_cell.length_b   1.000
_cell.length_c   1.000
_cell.angle_alpha   90.00
_cell.angle_beta   90.00
_cell.angle_gamma   90.00
#
_symmetry.space_group_name_H-M   'P 1'
#
loop_
_entity.id
_entity.type
_entity.pdbx_description
1 polymer ?
#
loop_
_entity_poly.entity_id
_entity_poly.type
_entity_poly.pdbx_seq_one_letter_code
_entity_poly.pdbx_strand_id
1 'polypeptide(L)'
;MSQTVISLLNKTKIDYSWSFSDKTRKDTAYITHGYHRYPAKFIPQLVERLFDEYLIGIKEPHVNDLFMGSGTTIACAITRGYKADSNHKWRQLIEKTR
;
A
#
# COMPACT_ATOMS: atom_id res chain seq x y z
N MET A 1 -22.93 -17.71 2.56
CA MET A 1 -22.50 -16.40 3.10
C MET A 1 -23.57 -15.92 4.08
N SER A 2 -23.21 -15.37 5.25
CA SER A 2 -24.20 -14.98 6.27
C SER A 2 -25.18 -13.92 5.74
N GLN A 3 -26.47 -14.07 6.06
CA GLN A 3 -27.52 -13.11 5.65
C GLN A 3 -27.24 -11.68 6.13
N THR A 4 -26.53 -11.55 7.25
CA THR A 4 -26.07 -10.27 7.81
C THR A 4 -25.03 -9.61 6.91
N VAL A 5 -24.07 -10.38 6.36
CA VAL A 5 -23.03 -9.85 5.47
C VAL A 5 -23.66 -9.31 4.18
N ILE A 6 -24.60 -10.03 3.60
CA ILE A 6 -25.31 -9.60 2.37
C ILE A 6 -26.09 -8.30 2.64
N SER A 7 -26.79 -8.21 3.76
CA SER A 7 -27.53 -7.01 4.17
C SER A 7 -26.62 -5.79 4.34
N LEU A 8 -25.43 -5.97 4.93
CA LEU A 8 -24.44 -4.90 5.07
C LEU A 8 -23.90 -4.46 3.72
N LEU A 9 -23.47 -5.39 2.85
CA LEU A 9 -22.93 -5.06 1.53
C LEU A 9 -23.93 -4.28 0.67
N ASN A 10 -25.21 -4.65 0.72
CA ASN A 10 -26.26 -3.94 -0.03
C ASN A 10 -26.55 -2.52 0.49
N LYS A 11 -26.23 -2.23 1.75
CA LYS A 11 -26.42 -0.91 2.37
C LYS A 11 -25.20 0.00 2.22
N THR A 12 -24.03 -0.57 1.98
CA THR A 12 -22.79 0.18 1.81
C THR A 12 -22.84 1.01 0.53
N LYS A 13 -22.75 2.34 0.67
CA LYS A 13 -22.60 3.23 -0.48
C LYS A 13 -21.22 3.02 -1.12
N ILE A 14 -21.20 2.87 -2.44
CA ILE A 14 -19.95 2.72 -3.20
C ILE A 14 -19.34 4.12 -3.37
N ASP A 15 -18.09 4.28 -2.93
CA ASP A 15 -17.30 5.47 -3.21
C ASP A 15 -16.42 5.23 -4.44
N TYR A 16 -16.83 5.81 -5.57
CA TYR A 16 -16.10 5.71 -6.83
C TYR A 16 -14.79 6.50 -6.84
N SER A 17 -14.52 7.37 -5.88
CA SER A 17 -13.26 8.10 -5.81
C SER A 17 -12.06 7.15 -5.61
N TRP A 18 -12.27 5.97 -5.02
CA TRP A 18 -11.26 4.92 -4.84
C TRP A 18 -11.10 4.01 -6.06
N SER A 19 -11.82 4.27 -7.16
CA SER A 19 -11.72 3.47 -8.39
C SER A 19 -10.46 3.75 -9.20
N PHE A 20 -9.85 4.94 -9.05
CA PHE A 20 -8.74 5.42 -9.88
C PHE A 20 -9.00 5.24 -11.39
N SER A 21 -10.27 5.30 -11.80
CA SER A 21 -10.74 5.01 -13.15
C SER A 21 -10.26 6.01 -14.20
N ASP A 22 -9.79 7.17 -13.77
CA ASP A 22 -9.17 8.21 -14.58
C ASP A 22 -7.68 7.93 -14.89
N LYS A 23 -7.05 6.93 -14.23
CA LYS A 23 -5.62 6.62 -14.41
C LYS A 23 -5.39 5.62 -15.54
N THR A 24 -4.45 5.94 -16.42
CA THR A 24 -3.99 5.01 -17.45
C THR A 24 -2.97 4.03 -16.89
N ARG A 25 -2.71 2.93 -17.62
CA ARG A 25 -1.63 2.00 -17.25
C ARG A 25 -0.28 2.68 -17.08
N LYS A 26 0.00 3.70 -17.91
CA LYS A 26 1.25 4.48 -17.84
C LYS A 26 1.33 5.25 -16.54
N ASP A 27 0.23 5.87 -16.11
CA ASP A 27 0.17 6.61 -14.84
C ASP A 27 0.38 5.67 -13.65
N THR A 28 -0.17 4.45 -13.71
CA THR A 28 -0.04 3.45 -12.64
C THR A 28 1.30 2.71 -12.61
N ALA A 29 2.16 2.87 -13.61
CA ALA A 29 3.43 2.16 -13.73
C ALA A 29 4.62 2.88 -13.07
N TYR A 30 4.36 3.95 -12.31
CA TYR A 30 5.38 4.78 -11.66
C TYR A 30 6.20 4.01 -10.59
N ILE A 31 7.47 4.39 -10.41
CA ILE A 31 8.45 3.82 -9.44
C ILE A 31 8.63 2.29 -9.60
N THR A 32 8.58 1.50 -8.52
CA THR A 32 8.85 0.07 -8.47
C THR A 32 7.77 -0.74 -9.19
N HIS A 33 6.61 -0.13 -9.40
CA HIS A 33 5.52 -0.73 -10.16
C HIS A 33 5.91 -0.97 -11.64
N GLY A 34 6.88 -0.22 -12.17
CA GLY A 34 7.46 -0.43 -13.50
C GLY A 34 8.71 -1.32 -13.52
N TYR A 35 9.42 -1.46 -12.39
CA TYR A 35 10.74 -2.10 -12.35
C TYR A 35 10.69 -3.63 -12.26
N HIS A 36 9.75 -4.21 -11.50
CA HIS A 36 9.63 -5.67 -11.34
C HIS A 36 8.21 -6.17 -11.65
N ARG A 37 8.12 -7.31 -12.35
CA ARG A 37 6.85 -8.00 -12.61
C ARG A 37 6.44 -8.81 -11.39
N TYR A 38 5.74 -8.15 -10.47
CA TYR A 38 4.98 -8.80 -9.41
C TYR A 38 3.49 -8.89 -9.83
N PRO A 39 2.82 -10.06 -9.79
CA PRO A 39 1.47 -10.22 -10.34
C PRO A 39 0.36 -9.52 -9.53
N ALA A 40 0.56 -9.32 -8.23
CA ALA A 40 -0.44 -8.80 -7.29
C ALA A 40 0.03 -7.51 -6.61
N LYS A 41 0.36 -6.49 -7.41
CA LYS A 41 0.80 -5.18 -6.92
C LYS A 41 -0.33 -4.18 -6.95
N PHE A 42 -0.42 -3.37 -5.90
CA PHE A 42 -1.29 -2.20 -5.87
C PHE A 42 -0.63 -1.04 -6.60
N ILE A 43 -1.43 -0.20 -7.23
CA ILE A 43 -0.93 1.00 -7.91
C ILE A 43 -0.36 2.01 -6.89
N PRO A 44 0.73 2.75 -7.21
CA PRO A 44 1.28 3.75 -6.31
C PRO A 44 0.26 4.79 -5.83
N GLN A 45 -0.70 5.16 -6.68
CA GLN A 45 -1.74 6.14 -6.37
C GLN A 45 -2.60 5.76 -5.15
N LEU A 46 -2.82 4.46 -4.94
CA LEU A 46 -3.55 3.98 -3.77
C LEU A 46 -2.74 4.25 -2.50
N VAL A 47 -1.44 3.96 -2.54
CA VAL A 47 -0.52 4.18 -1.41
C VAL A 47 -0.40 5.67 -1.09
N GLU A 48 -0.20 6.50 -2.12
CA GLU A 48 -0.08 7.95 -1.97
C GLU A 48 -1.32 8.56 -1.31
N ARG A 49 -2.53 8.13 -1.73
CA ARG A 49 -3.77 8.59 -1.12
C ARG A 49 -3.89 8.17 0.34
N LEU A 50 -3.46 6.95 0.69
CA LEU A 50 -3.44 6.51 2.10
C LEU A 50 -2.46 7.34 2.93
N PHE A 51 -1.33 7.74 2.38
CA PHE A 51 -0.41 8.63 3.08
C PHE A 51 -1.01 10.01 3.30
N ASP A 52 -1.70 10.57 2.30
CA ASP A 52 -2.41 11.84 2.44
C ASP A 52 -3.54 11.76 3.48
N GLU A 53 -4.19 10.61 3.61
CA GLU A 53 -5.30 10.45 4.56
C GLU A 53 -4.81 10.23 6.01
N TYR A 54 -3.75 9.45 6.20
CA TYR A 54 -3.38 8.94 7.53
C TYR A 54 -2.08 9.51 8.09
N LEU A 55 -1.21 10.09 7.26
CA LEU A 55 0.13 10.52 7.70
C LEU A 55 0.29 12.05 7.74
N ILE A 56 -0.68 12.82 7.25
CA ILE A 56 -0.66 14.29 7.33
C ILE A 56 -0.62 14.72 8.81
N GLY A 57 0.29 15.64 9.13
CA GLY A 57 0.46 16.19 10.48
C GLY A 57 1.35 15.35 11.40
N ILE A 58 1.79 14.16 10.97
CA ILE A 58 2.79 13.39 11.69
C ILE A 58 4.18 13.98 11.42
N LYS A 59 4.90 14.36 12.47
CA LYS A 59 6.23 15.00 12.36
C LYS A 59 7.28 14.09 11.71
N GLU A 60 7.27 12.81 12.04
CA GLU A 60 8.19 11.80 11.51
C GLU A 60 7.45 10.47 11.29
N PRO A 61 6.65 10.35 10.23
CA PRO A 61 5.89 9.13 9.98
C PRO A 61 6.83 7.95 9.69
N HIS A 62 6.47 6.81 10.26
CA HIS A 62 7.13 5.54 10.02
C HIS A 62 6.13 4.55 9.40
N VAL A 63 6.39 4.17 8.15
CA VAL A 63 5.58 3.22 7.39
C VAL A 63 6.18 1.82 7.50
N ASN A 64 5.41 0.87 8.04
CA ASN A 64 5.85 -0.53 8.11
C ASN A 64 4.98 -1.40 7.21
N ASP A 65 5.59 -2.06 6.23
CA ASP A 65 4.89 -3.00 5.33
C ASP A 65 5.35 -4.45 5.58
N LEU A 66 4.51 -5.18 6.32
CA LEU A 66 4.74 -6.57 6.70
C LEU A 66 4.61 -7.54 5.51
N PHE A 67 3.94 -7.13 4.43
CA PHE A 67 3.63 -7.94 3.26
C PHE A 67 4.05 -7.23 1.97
N MET A 68 5.25 -6.61 2.01
CA MET A 68 5.64 -5.61 1.00
C MET A 68 5.56 -6.07 -0.46
N GLY A 69 5.67 -7.38 -0.73
CA GLY A 69 5.56 -7.94 -2.08
C GLY A 69 6.47 -7.21 -3.07
N SER A 70 5.86 -6.44 -3.98
CA SER A 70 6.54 -5.58 -4.97
C SER A 70 7.32 -4.38 -4.41
N GLY A 71 7.21 -4.09 -3.11
CA GLY A 71 7.85 -2.96 -2.44
C GLY A 71 7.23 -1.60 -2.75
N THR A 72 6.03 -1.55 -3.35
CA THR A 72 5.38 -0.28 -3.75
C THR A 72 5.20 0.66 -2.55
N THR A 73 4.70 0.16 -1.42
CA THR A 73 4.49 0.96 -0.19
C THR A 73 5.78 1.60 0.33
N ILE A 74 6.85 0.81 0.42
CA ILE A 74 8.15 1.24 0.93
C ILE A 74 8.77 2.28 -0.01
N ALA A 75 8.69 2.06 -1.33
CA ALA A 75 9.24 2.99 -2.29
C ALA A 75 8.53 4.34 -2.28
N CYS A 76 7.19 4.34 -2.15
CA CYS A 76 6.41 5.56 -1.98
C CYS A 76 6.80 6.29 -0.68
N ALA A 77 6.92 5.57 0.43
CA ALA A 77 7.29 6.14 1.74
C ALA A 77 8.67 6.81 1.69
N ILE A 78 9.67 6.14 1.11
CA ILE A 78 11.01 6.71 0.93
C ILE A 78 10.97 7.95 0.03
N THR A 79 10.17 7.93 -1.05
CA THR A 79 10.01 9.08 -1.96
C THR A 79 9.43 10.30 -1.25
N ARG A 80 8.58 10.10 -0.24
CA ARG A 80 8.04 11.17 0.63
C ARG A 80 8.98 11.56 1.78
N GLY A 81 10.14 10.95 1.90
CA GLY A 81 11.08 11.20 3.01
C GLY A 81 10.64 10.57 4.34
N TYR A 82 9.73 9.60 4.31
CA TYR A 82 9.27 8.90 5.52
C TYR A 82 10.26 7.80 5.91
N LYS A 83 10.28 7.47 7.20
CA LYS A 83 10.95 6.24 7.66
C LYS A 83 10.13 5.07 7.15
N ALA A 84 10.78 4.03 6.63
CA ALA A 84 10.09 2.86 6.11
C ALA A 84 10.84 1.57 6.44
N ASP A 85 10.11 0.59 6.96
CA ASP A 85 10.63 -0.74 7.28
C ASP A 85 9.73 -1.81 6.66
N SER A 86 10.32 -2.97 6.35
CA SER A 86 9.58 -4.16 5.93
C SER A 86 10.05 -5.39 6.69
N ASN A 87 9.24 -6.45 6.64
CA ASN A 87 9.51 -7.70 7.35
C ASN A 87 10.80 -8.44 6.98
N HIS A 88 11.61 -7.96 6.03
CA HIS A 88 12.90 -8.57 5.70
C HIS A 88 13.85 -8.60 6.91
N LYS A 89 13.73 -7.63 7.83
CA LYS A 89 14.55 -7.56 9.05
C LYS A 89 14.24 -8.65 10.07
N TRP A 90 12.98 -9.08 10.18
CA TRP A 90 12.56 -10.11 11.14
C TRP A 90 13.10 -11.50 10.80
N ARG A 91 13.27 -11.83 9.51
CA ARG A 91 13.94 -13.08 9.11
C ARG A 91 15.42 -13.09 9.53
N GLN A 92 16.14 -11.99 9.34
CA GLN A 92 17.54 -11.87 9.76
C GLN A 92 17.70 -11.90 11.29
N LEU A 93 16.76 -11.32 12.04
CA LEU A 93 16.73 -11.40 13.50
C LEU A 93 16.47 -12.82 14.00
N ILE A 94 15.49 -13.52 13.40
CA ILE A 94 15.18 -14.92 13.74
C ILE A 94 16.35 -15.85 13.38
N GLU A 95 17.02 -15.62 12.24
CA GLU A 95 18.22 -16.36 11.81
C GLU A 95 19.44 -16.12 12.71
N LYS A 96 19.59 -14.91 13.29
CA LYS A 96 20.68 -14.60 14.24
C LYS A 96 20.44 -15.15 15.66
N THR A 97 19.21 -15.51 16.00
CA THR A 97 18.84 -16.16 17.27
C THR A 97 18.73 -17.69 17.17
N ARG A 98 19.15 -18.26 16.04
CA ARG A 98 19.36 -19.71 15.86
C ARG A 98 20.85 -20.00 15.79
#